data_AF-A0A662KJA4-F1
#
_entry.id   AF-A0A662KJA4-F1
#
_cell.length_a   1.000
_cell.length_b   1.000
_cell.length_c   1.000
_cell.angle_alpha   90.00
_cell.angle_beta   90.00
_cell.angle_gamma   90.00
#
_symmetry.space_group_name_H-M   'P 1'
#
loop_
_entity.id
_entity.type
_entity.pdbx_description
1 polymer ?
#
loop_
_entity_poly.entity_id
_entity_poly.type
_entity_poly.pdbx_seq_one_letter_code
_entity_poly.pdbx_strand_id
1 'polypeptide(L)'
;ISSSSMRQSYVFLDEHGREIYAGPNVDARGVYYGDLIEERLGEDIYKITGQWPPLIYTLARLLWFREETPEKFKKIRYVLTTNDWIIYRLSGEMVTEPSISSATQLLDIRKRTWREDFLEEFGMDHLELPVIKKTGEVVGSLKEETARKMNLKENIPVVMGGADSQMAMLSCLSFDEGDTSIIAGTSTPVMLTFSKPVIDQERRIWTSCHVLEDRWVLEANAQITGLNYEWMKDMIKEAAGKEDEEIYEIMEKLAGSVRSAHDGFFASLGPEIMDLNRISTLRPGIFLFPQPNHPASTAKIRLGHFVRGILENISFALRANIDLLEEISGEKVKKVGVTGGLTRSNVWLEILSDVLGRGLMVTDVRDGTAFGCIISGAVGAGMYRNLRGAAEDLVTVENIEPRDSKAYEEGFERWKEIYEKIVDL
;
A
#
# COMPACT_ATOMS: atom_id res chain seq x y z
N ILE A 1 -16.01 -8.84 15.17
CA ILE A 1 -15.53 -7.55 14.64
C ILE A 1 -14.04 -7.68 14.42
N SER A 2 -13.54 -7.33 13.23
CA SER A 2 -12.11 -7.19 12.94
C SER A 2 -11.86 -5.75 12.48
N SER A 3 -10.62 -5.29 12.57
CA SER A 3 -10.19 -3.97 12.10
C SER A 3 -8.90 -4.04 11.30
N SER A 4 -8.64 -2.98 10.54
CA SER A 4 -7.39 -2.72 9.84
C SER A 4 -7.13 -1.22 9.90
N SER A 5 -5.89 -0.79 9.66
CA SER A 5 -5.55 0.63 9.54
C SER A 5 -4.41 0.84 8.56
N MET A 6 -4.22 2.10 8.17
CA MET A 6 -3.00 2.52 7.48
C MET A 6 -1.75 2.18 8.31
N ARG A 7 -0.68 1.76 7.64
CA ARG A 7 0.64 1.59 8.26
C ARG A 7 1.27 2.93 8.61
N GLN A 8 2.32 2.92 9.44
CA GLN A 8 3.04 4.11 9.91
C GLN A 8 2.16 5.12 10.67
N SER A 9 0.99 4.70 11.14
CA SER A 9 0.13 5.48 12.04
C SER A 9 0.22 4.89 13.44
N TYR A 10 0.40 5.76 14.43
CA TYR A 10 0.69 5.33 15.80
C TYR A 10 -0.12 6.08 16.82
N VAL A 11 -0.37 5.40 17.93
CA VAL A 11 -1.00 5.94 19.13
C VAL A 11 -0.12 5.58 20.33
N PHE A 12 0.28 6.60 21.09
CA PHE A 12 1.09 6.43 22.29
C PHE A 12 0.22 6.66 23.52
N LEU A 13 0.27 5.74 24.48
CA LEU A 13 -0.58 5.74 25.67
C LEU A 13 0.23 5.92 26.95
N ASP A 14 -0.40 6.48 27.99
CA ASP A 14 0.14 6.48 29.36
C ASP A 14 -0.01 5.12 30.07
N GLU A 15 0.54 5.01 31.28
CA GLU A 15 0.44 3.80 32.13
C GLU A 15 -1.01 3.38 32.44
N HIS A 16 -1.97 4.30 32.31
CA HIS A 16 -3.40 4.07 32.53
C HIS A 16 -4.17 3.84 31.23
N GLY A 17 -3.48 3.71 30.09
CA GLY A 17 -4.08 3.47 28.78
C GLY A 17 -4.73 4.71 28.14
N ARG A 18 -4.41 5.93 28.61
CA ARG A 18 -4.94 7.17 28.04
C ARG A 18 -4.05 7.69 26.92
N GLU A 19 -4.67 8.20 25.86
CA GLU A 19 -3.96 8.70 24.68
C GLU A 19 -3.14 9.96 25.00
N ILE A 20 -1.82 9.88 24.79
CA ILE A 20 -0.91 11.05 24.83
C ILE A 20 -0.76 11.63 23.43
N TYR A 21 -0.74 10.74 22.42
CA TYR A 21 -0.55 11.10 21.02
C TYR A 21 -1.29 10.10 20.13
N ALA A 22 -1.88 10.61 19.06
CA ALA A 22 -2.36 9.83 17.93
C ALA A 22 -2.01 10.61 16.66
N GLY A 23 -1.28 9.99 15.72
CA GLY A 23 -0.88 10.68 14.50
C GLY A 23 -0.83 9.80 13.26
N PRO A 24 -1.09 10.39 12.08
CA PRO A 24 -1.22 9.68 10.81
C PRO A 24 0.14 9.24 10.25
N ASN A 25 0.12 8.56 9.10
CA ASN A 25 1.31 8.17 8.35
C ASN A 25 2.08 9.33 7.69
N VAL A 26 1.44 10.50 7.55
CA VAL A 26 2.07 11.73 7.04
C VAL A 26 2.74 12.58 8.13
N ASP A 27 2.72 12.13 9.39
CA ASP A 27 3.34 12.87 10.49
C ASP A 27 4.87 12.73 10.43
N ALA A 28 5.51 13.75 9.88
CA ALA A 28 6.95 13.85 9.70
C ALA A 28 7.66 14.61 10.84
N ARG A 29 7.07 14.72 12.05
CA ARG A 29 7.74 15.43 13.16
C ARG A 29 9.12 14.87 13.48
N GLY A 30 9.28 13.54 13.33
CA GLY A 30 10.51 12.81 13.59
C GLY A 30 11.60 12.99 12.53
N VAL A 31 11.35 13.75 11.45
CA VAL A 31 12.24 13.78 10.28
C VAL A 31 13.69 14.13 10.63
N TYR A 32 13.91 15.12 11.51
CA TYR A 32 15.25 15.54 11.94
C TYR A 32 15.97 14.51 12.82
N TYR A 33 15.24 13.55 13.37
CA TYR A 33 15.80 12.47 14.19
C TYR A 33 16.10 11.22 13.35
N GLY A 34 15.74 11.22 12.06
CA GLY A 34 16.05 10.14 11.14
C GLY A 34 17.54 9.92 10.95
N ASP A 35 18.31 10.99 10.76
CA ASP A 35 19.77 10.93 10.56
C ASP A 35 20.47 10.31 11.78
N LEU A 36 20.00 10.61 12.99
CA LEU A 36 20.52 10.02 14.23
C LEU A 36 20.29 8.50 14.29
N ILE A 37 19.14 8.04 13.80
CA ILE A 37 18.82 6.61 13.73
C ILE A 37 19.67 5.95 12.65
N GLU A 38 19.79 6.60 11.49
CA GLU A 38 20.60 6.14 10.37
C GLU A 38 22.06 5.93 10.77
N GLU A 39 22.70 6.93 11.39
CA GLU A 39 24.10 6.88 11.80
C GLU A 39 24.38 5.74 12.79
N ARG A 40 23.43 5.46 13.70
CA ARG A 40 23.62 4.48 14.78
C ARG A 40 23.21 3.05 14.41
N LEU A 41 22.04 2.89 13.80
CA LEU A 41 21.38 1.60 13.61
C LEU A 41 20.79 1.41 12.21
N GLY A 42 21.00 2.34 11.26
CA GLY A 42 20.29 2.34 9.98
C GLY A 42 20.39 1.03 9.20
N GLU A 43 21.61 0.47 9.10
CA GLU A 43 21.82 -0.81 8.43
C GLU A 43 21.11 -1.97 9.11
N ASP A 44 21.22 -2.05 10.44
CA ASP A 44 20.66 -3.13 11.23
C ASP A 44 19.14 -3.07 11.23
N ILE A 45 18.56 -1.88 11.41
CA ILE A 45 17.12 -1.65 11.29
C ILE A 45 16.64 -2.13 9.93
N TYR A 46 17.28 -1.73 8.83
CA TYR A 46 16.81 -2.17 7.53
C TYR A 46 16.99 -3.68 7.32
N LYS A 47 18.15 -4.24 7.66
CA LYS A 47 18.42 -5.69 7.53
C LYS A 47 17.45 -6.53 8.34
N ILE A 48 17.00 -6.06 9.50
CA ILE A 48 16.17 -6.82 10.46
C ILE A 48 14.67 -6.57 10.27
N THR A 49 14.27 -5.33 9.97
CA THR A 49 12.87 -4.90 9.92
C THR A 49 12.35 -4.77 8.49
N GLY A 50 13.24 -4.63 7.50
CA GLY A 50 12.88 -4.38 6.10
C GLY A 50 12.33 -2.97 5.83
N GLN A 51 12.43 -2.05 6.80
CA GLN A 51 11.84 -0.71 6.70
C GLN A 51 12.92 0.39 6.69
N TRP A 52 12.91 1.21 5.64
CA TRP A 52 13.81 2.34 5.41
C TRP A 52 13.09 3.46 4.66
N PRO A 53 13.44 4.75 4.77
CA PRO A 53 14.26 5.37 5.81
C PRO A 53 13.47 5.61 7.10
N PRO A 54 14.13 5.87 8.25
CA PRO A 54 13.46 5.97 9.56
C PRO A 54 12.54 7.19 9.76
N LEU A 55 12.54 8.16 8.84
CA LEU A 55 12.00 9.52 8.99
C LEU A 55 10.59 9.61 9.61
N ILE A 56 9.67 8.74 9.17
CA ILE A 56 8.25 8.75 9.57
C ILE A 56 7.88 7.61 10.51
N TYR A 57 8.84 6.78 10.92
CA TYR A 57 8.61 5.57 11.69
C TYR A 57 8.57 5.83 13.20
N THR A 58 8.20 4.80 13.96
CA THR A 58 7.98 4.88 15.41
C THR A 58 9.19 5.43 16.15
N LEU A 59 10.40 4.93 15.85
CA LEU A 59 11.64 5.35 16.51
C LEU A 59 11.87 6.86 16.37
N ALA A 60 11.77 7.40 15.15
CA ALA A 60 11.98 8.82 14.88
C ALA A 60 10.97 9.71 15.62
N ARG A 61 9.70 9.28 15.70
CA ARG A 61 8.66 10.00 16.45
C ARG A 61 8.90 9.95 17.96
N LEU A 62 9.29 8.80 18.50
CA LEU A 62 9.62 8.67 19.93
C LEU A 62 10.81 9.56 20.32
N LEU A 63 11.86 9.60 19.49
CA LEU A 63 12.99 10.51 19.67
C LEU A 63 12.55 11.98 19.67
N TRP A 64 11.67 12.37 18.74
CA TRP A 64 11.08 13.71 18.76
C TRP A 64 10.37 14.00 20.07
N PHE A 65 9.56 13.08 20.60
CA PHE A 65 8.91 13.30 21.90
C PHE A 65 9.93 13.43 23.02
N ARG A 66 10.99 12.61 23.03
CA ARG A 66 12.05 12.64 24.04
C ARG A 66 12.76 13.99 24.11
N GLU A 67 13.08 14.56 22.95
CA GLU A 67 13.86 15.79 22.87
C GLU A 67 12.98 17.06 22.94
N GLU A 68 11.85 17.08 22.22
CA GLU A 68 11.03 18.29 22.07
C GLU A 68 9.96 18.44 23.16
N THR A 69 9.48 17.31 23.71
CA THR A 69 8.43 17.29 24.75
C THR A 69 8.71 16.23 25.82
N PRO A 70 9.85 16.31 26.52
CA PRO A 70 10.31 15.29 27.47
C PRO A 70 9.28 15.01 28.58
N GLU A 71 8.44 15.98 28.94
CA GLU A 71 7.35 15.82 29.90
C GLU A 71 6.22 14.90 29.41
N LYS A 72 5.96 14.88 28.10
CA LYS A 72 5.04 13.93 27.47
C LYS A 72 5.72 12.59 27.29
N PHE A 73 6.96 12.58 26.83
CA PHE A 73 7.72 11.34 26.63
C PHE A 73 7.79 10.48 27.89
N LYS A 74 8.10 11.09 29.05
CA LYS A 74 8.12 10.40 30.35
C LYS A 74 6.81 9.75 30.76
N LYS A 75 5.68 10.16 30.17
CA LYS A 75 4.37 9.58 30.44
C LYS A 75 4.03 8.46 29.48
N ILE A 76 4.69 8.37 28.32
CA ILE A 76 4.43 7.32 27.35
C ILE A 76 4.88 5.99 27.95
N ARG A 77 3.96 5.03 28.00
CA ARG A 77 4.23 3.66 28.43
C ARG A 77 4.01 2.67 27.29
N TYR A 78 2.95 2.82 26.50
CA TYR A 78 2.61 1.86 25.45
C TYR A 78 2.69 2.48 24.06
N VAL A 79 3.24 1.71 23.12
CA VAL A 79 3.40 2.11 21.72
C VAL A 79 2.56 1.21 20.83
N LEU A 80 1.46 1.76 20.32
CA LEU A 80 0.49 1.04 19.51
C LEU A 80 0.46 1.58 18.07
N THR A 81 0.18 0.71 17.10
CA THR A 81 -0.30 1.18 15.80
C THR A 81 -1.77 1.62 15.92
N THR A 82 -2.32 2.33 14.92
CA THR A 82 -3.74 2.71 14.95
C THR A 82 -4.67 1.49 14.99
N ASN A 83 -4.35 0.40 14.28
CA ASN A 83 -5.13 -0.83 14.35
C ASN A 83 -5.10 -1.44 15.76
N ASP A 84 -3.92 -1.49 16.39
CA ASP A 84 -3.75 -2.01 17.75
C ASP A 84 -4.57 -1.18 18.75
N TRP A 85 -4.57 0.14 18.59
CA TRP A 85 -5.41 1.03 19.38
C TRP A 85 -6.90 0.77 19.17
N ILE A 86 -7.38 0.56 17.93
CA ILE A 86 -8.77 0.18 17.66
C ILE A 86 -9.12 -1.12 18.38
N ILE A 87 -8.27 -2.14 18.29
CA ILE A 87 -8.45 -3.42 18.98
C ILE A 87 -8.49 -3.23 20.50
N TYR A 88 -7.59 -2.43 21.08
CA TYR A 88 -7.59 -2.09 22.51
C TYR A 88 -8.87 -1.35 22.93
N ARG A 89 -9.35 -0.41 22.12
CA ARG A 89 -10.60 0.31 22.40
C ARG A 89 -11.80 -0.62 22.37
N LEU A 90 -11.83 -1.60 21.45
CA LEU A 90 -12.92 -2.57 21.31
C LEU A 90 -12.90 -3.67 22.37
N SER A 91 -11.72 -4.19 22.72
CA SER A 91 -11.56 -5.41 23.55
C SER A 91 -11.01 -5.14 24.95
N GLY A 92 -10.15 -4.12 25.11
CA GLY A 92 -9.39 -3.87 26.34
C GLY A 92 -7.99 -4.49 26.32
N GLU A 93 -7.66 -5.28 25.30
CA GLU A 93 -6.39 -5.97 25.16
C GLU A 93 -5.40 -5.15 24.32
N MET A 94 -4.16 -5.00 24.80
CA MET A 94 -3.08 -4.34 24.08
C MET A 94 -2.26 -5.37 23.31
N VAL A 95 -2.67 -5.62 22.07
CA VAL A 95 -2.06 -6.60 21.17
C VAL A 95 -1.74 -5.98 19.82
N THR A 96 -0.80 -6.57 19.09
CA THR A 96 -0.45 -6.19 17.71
C THR A 96 -0.41 -7.40 16.79
N GLU A 97 -0.15 -7.18 15.51
CA GLU A 97 -0.01 -8.21 14.49
C GLU A 97 1.22 -7.97 13.60
N PRO A 98 1.95 -9.02 13.15
CA PRO A 98 3.21 -8.87 12.40
C PRO A 98 3.17 -7.97 11.15
N SER A 99 2.12 -8.00 10.33
CA SER A 99 2.06 -7.19 9.11
C SER A 99 1.99 -5.68 9.39
N ILE A 100 1.20 -5.27 10.39
CA ILE A 100 1.11 -3.85 10.80
C ILE A 100 2.33 -3.43 11.62
N SER A 101 2.82 -4.29 12.51
CA SER A 101 3.98 -4.01 13.36
C SER A 101 5.30 -4.01 12.57
N SER A 102 5.37 -4.66 11.41
CA SER A 102 6.51 -4.53 10.48
C SER A 102 6.81 -3.06 10.20
N ALA A 103 5.77 -2.22 10.09
CA ALA A 103 5.90 -0.81 9.81
C ALA A 103 6.28 0.05 11.03
N THR A 104 6.73 -0.52 12.15
CA THR A 104 7.19 0.24 13.34
C THR A 104 8.70 0.47 13.39
N GLN A 105 9.48 -0.24 12.57
CA GLN A 105 10.94 -0.39 12.70
C GLN A 105 11.40 -1.10 14.00
N LEU A 106 10.50 -1.75 14.73
CA LEU A 106 10.84 -2.47 15.96
C LEU A 106 10.62 -3.98 15.85
N LEU A 107 10.03 -4.47 14.76
CA LEU A 107 9.76 -5.90 14.56
C LEU A 107 10.87 -6.55 13.74
N ASP A 108 11.48 -7.63 14.25
CA ASP A 108 12.28 -8.55 13.43
C ASP A 108 11.33 -9.36 12.54
N ILE A 109 11.32 -9.07 11.24
CA ILE A 109 10.36 -9.69 10.32
C ILE A 109 10.63 -11.20 10.13
N ARG A 110 11.85 -11.68 10.40
CA ARG A 110 12.19 -13.10 10.25
C ARG A 110 11.67 -13.90 11.43
N LYS A 111 11.85 -13.36 12.64
CA LYS A 111 11.43 -14.00 13.89
C LYS A 111 9.98 -13.68 14.26
N ARG A 112 9.42 -12.61 13.72
CA ARG A 112 8.12 -12.03 14.08
C ARG A 112 8.05 -11.69 15.58
N THR A 113 9.13 -11.13 16.10
CA THR A 113 9.29 -10.71 17.49
C THR A 113 9.85 -9.31 17.57
N TRP A 114 9.59 -8.62 18.67
CA TRP A 114 10.14 -7.29 18.91
C TRP A 114 11.66 -7.30 19.07
N ARG A 115 12.26 -6.16 18.72
CA ARG A 115 13.65 -5.77 18.92
C ARG A 115 13.71 -4.66 19.95
N GLU A 116 13.48 -5.04 21.19
CA GLU A 116 13.52 -4.13 22.35
C GLU A 116 14.90 -3.51 22.51
N ASP A 117 15.96 -4.19 22.08
CA ASP A 117 17.32 -3.68 22.04
C ASP A 117 17.45 -2.41 21.17
N PHE A 118 16.64 -2.25 20.12
CA PHE A 118 16.60 -0.98 19.38
C PHE A 118 16.05 0.18 20.21
N LEU A 119 15.16 -0.06 21.16
CA LEU A 119 14.69 0.96 22.10
C LEU A 119 15.76 1.27 23.16
N GLU A 120 16.46 0.24 23.65
CA GLU A 120 17.54 0.37 24.64
C GLU A 120 18.69 1.25 24.13
N GLU A 121 19.08 1.13 22.85
CA GLU A 121 20.11 1.96 22.20
C GLU A 121 19.80 3.47 22.20
N PHE A 122 18.52 3.82 22.40
CA PHE A 122 18.06 5.19 22.54
C PHE A 122 17.54 5.50 23.95
N GLY A 123 17.81 4.66 24.96
CA GLY A 123 17.37 4.89 26.34
C GLY A 123 15.85 4.93 26.50
N MET A 124 15.14 4.09 25.75
CA MET A 124 13.68 4.00 25.71
C MET A 124 13.17 2.65 26.25
N ASP A 125 13.93 2.02 27.15
CA ASP A 125 13.71 0.72 27.79
C ASP A 125 12.45 0.67 28.69
N HIS A 126 11.94 1.82 29.10
CA HIS A 126 10.68 1.93 29.83
C HIS A 126 9.43 1.79 28.95
N LEU A 127 9.56 1.71 27.62
CA LEU A 127 8.41 1.55 26.73
C LEU A 127 8.01 0.07 26.64
N GLU A 128 6.72 -0.20 26.74
CA GLU A 128 6.15 -1.54 26.55
C GLU A 128 5.58 -1.67 25.14
N LEU A 129 6.03 -2.71 24.43
CA LEU A 129 5.49 -3.10 23.13
C LEU A 129 4.38 -4.15 23.31
N PRO A 130 3.28 -4.05 22.55
CA PRO A 130 2.11 -4.92 22.73
C PRO A 130 2.41 -6.38 22.38
N VAL A 131 1.65 -7.31 22.97
CA VAL A 131 1.80 -8.75 22.67
C VAL A 131 1.41 -9.03 21.21
N ILE A 132 2.22 -9.82 20.53
CA ILE A 132 2.00 -10.15 19.12
C ILE A 132 0.97 -11.30 19.00
N LYS A 133 -0.05 -11.07 18.18
CA LYS A 133 -1.14 -11.98 17.82
C LYS A 133 -1.21 -12.16 16.32
N LYS A 134 -1.91 -13.20 15.86
CA LYS A 134 -2.02 -13.52 14.42
C LYS A 134 -3.31 -12.97 13.85
N THR A 135 -3.31 -12.56 12.58
CA THR A 135 -4.55 -12.22 11.87
C THR A 135 -5.55 -13.38 11.91
N GLY A 136 -6.80 -13.09 12.25
CA GLY A 136 -7.86 -14.09 12.43
C GLY A 136 -7.96 -14.67 13.84
N GLU A 137 -7.01 -14.37 14.75
CA GLU A 137 -7.07 -14.80 16.14
C GLU A 137 -8.09 -13.97 16.94
N VAL A 138 -8.89 -14.62 17.79
CA VAL A 138 -9.78 -13.92 18.72
C VAL A 138 -8.94 -13.29 19.83
N VAL A 139 -9.01 -11.97 19.94
CA VAL A 139 -8.32 -11.19 20.96
C VAL A 139 -9.11 -11.18 22.26
N GLY A 140 -10.43 -11.02 22.16
CA GLY A 140 -11.34 -10.95 23.29
C GLY A 140 -12.76 -10.71 22.83
N SER A 141 -13.60 -10.17 23.70
CA SER A 141 -14.97 -9.79 23.38
C SER A 141 -15.13 -8.28 23.32
N LEU A 142 -16.08 -7.81 22.50
CA LEU A 142 -16.46 -6.41 22.44
C LEU A 142 -16.89 -5.91 23.83
N LYS A 143 -16.32 -4.80 24.29
CA LYS A 143 -16.71 -4.16 25.56
C LYS A 143 -18.22 -3.89 25.59
N GLU A 144 -18.85 -4.21 26.71
CA GLU A 144 -20.31 -4.05 26.89
C GLU A 144 -20.78 -2.63 26.60
N GLU A 145 -20.04 -1.61 27.06
CA GLU A 145 -20.37 -0.21 26.82
C GLU A 145 -20.40 0.11 25.32
N THR A 146 -19.43 -0.40 24.56
CA THR A 146 -19.36 -0.22 23.11
C THR A 146 -20.48 -0.97 22.41
N ALA A 147 -20.77 -2.21 22.81
CA ALA A 147 -21.88 -2.99 22.28
C ALA A 147 -23.22 -2.26 22.43
N ARG A 148 -23.49 -1.71 23.63
CA ARG A 148 -24.72 -0.93 23.91
C ARG A 148 -24.79 0.35 23.09
N LYS A 149 -23.68 1.11 22.99
CA LYS A 149 -23.61 2.36 22.20
C LYS A 149 -23.87 2.12 20.71
N MET A 150 -23.37 1.02 20.17
CA MET A 150 -23.50 0.68 18.74
C MET A 150 -24.76 -0.14 18.43
N ASN A 151 -25.60 -0.43 19.42
CA ASN A 151 -26.76 -1.32 19.29
C ASN A 151 -26.40 -2.70 18.70
N LEU A 152 -25.28 -3.27 19.17
CA LEU A 152 -24.77 -4.57 18.79
C LEU A 152 -24.98 -5.60 19.89
N LYS A 153 -24.95 -6.89 19.53
CA LYS A 153 -25.02 -7.99 20.49
C LYS A 153 -23.83 -7.92 21.47
N GLU A 154 -24.07 -8.20 22.74
CA GLU A 154 -22.98 -8.37 23.72
C GLU A 154 -22.15 -9.63 23.38
N ASN A 155 -20.90 -9.67 23.85
CA ASN A 155 -19.96 -10.79 23.65
C ASN A 155 -19.63 -11.10 22.17
N ILE A 156 -19.74 -10.12 21.26
CA ILE A 156 -19.22 -10.30 19.89
C ILE A 156 -17.70 -10.46 19.96
N PRO A 157 -17.11 -11.50 19.34
CA PRO A 157 -15.66 -11.66 19.28
C PRO A 157 -14.99 -10.46 18.61
N VAL A 158 -13.94 -9.93 19.22
CA VAL A 158 -12.99 -9.00 18.60
C VAL A 158 -11.83 -9.84 18.07
N VAL A 159 -11.56 -9.72 16.78
CA VAL A 159 -10.64 -10.56 16.03
C VAL A 159 -9.51 -9.69 15.51
N MET A 160 -8.29 -10.17 15.61
CA MET A 160 -7.13 -9.45 15.13
C MET A 160 -7.15 -9.38 13.59
N GLY A 161 -7.08 -8.18 13.04
CA GLY A 161 -6.85 -7.98 11.61
C GLY A 161 -5.36 -7.82 11.31
N GLY A 162 -5.00 -6.85 10.48
CA GLY A 162 -3.62 -6.61 10.05
C GLY A 162 -3.48 -5.26 9.35
N ALA A 163 -2.38 -5.07 8.63
CA ALA A 163 -2.13 -3.87 7.84
C ALA A 163 -3.06 -3.76 6.63
N ASP A 164 -3.48 -2.54 6.28
CA ASP A 164 -4.38 -2.26 5.16
C ASP A 164 -4.07 -3.03 3.88
N SER A 165 -2.87 -2.86 3.35
CA SER A 165 -2.46 -3.41 2.06
C SER A 165 -2.36 -4.93 2.14
N GLN A 166 -1.84 -5.47 3.24
CA GLN A 166 -1.72 -6.91 3.46
C GLN A 166 -3.08 -7.59 3.70
N MET A 167 -4.05 -6.88 4.30
CA MET A 167 -5.43 -7.34 4.39
C MET A 167 -6.07 -7.37 2.98
N ALA A 168 -5.80 -6.37 2.15
CA ALA A 168 -6.27 -6.35 0.76
C ALA A 168 -5.68 -7.49 -0.09
N MET A 169 -4.46 -7.97 0.20
CA MET A 169 -3.88 -9.13 -0.47
C MET A 169 -4.73 -10.40 -0.33
N LEU A 170 -5.51 -10.54 0.75
CA LEU A 170 -6.44 -11.67 0.91
C LEU A 170 -7.54 -11.65 -0.16
N SER A 171 -8.03 -10.46 -0.55
CA SER A 171 -9.00 -10.30 -1.64
C SER A 171 -8.42 -10.55 -3.03
N CYS A 172 -7.09 -10.40 -3.18
CA CYS A 172 -6.38 -10.72 -4.42
C CYS A 172 -6.02 -12.22 -4.54
N LEU A 173 -6.35 -13.03 -3.53
CA LEU A 173 -5.95 -14.44 -3.43
C LEU A 173 -4.43 -14.63 -3.59
N SER A 174 -3.63 -13.70 -3.04
CA SER A 174 -2.17 -13.74 -3.10
C SER A 174 -1.62 -14.42 -1.86
N PHE A 175 -1.29 -15.69 -1.96
CA PHE A 175 -0.92 -16.52 -0.82
C PHE A 175 0.40 -17.27 -1.01
N ASP A 176 0.79 -17.48 -2.26
CA ASP A 176 1.92 -18.30 -2.64
C ASP A 176 3.06 -17.46 -3.21
N GLU A 177 4.24 -18.05 -3.20
CA GLU A 177 5.44 -17.40 -3.71
C GLU A 177 5.30 -17.07 -5.21
N GLY A 178 5.45 -15.79 -5.55
CA GLY A 178 5.22 -15.26 -6.89
C GLY A 178 3.82 -14.68 -7.11
N ASP A 179 2.90 -14.80 -6.14
CA ASP A 179 1.62 -14.10 -6.20
C ASP A 179 1.82 -12.60 -5.93
N THR A 180 1.31 -11.77 -6.84
CA THR A 180 1.40 -10.30 -6.77
C THR A 180 0.03 -9.68 -6.61
N SER A 181 -0.11 -8.73 -5.70
CA SER A 181 -1.30 -7.91 -5.57
C SER A 181 -1.02 -6.48 -6.03
N ILE A 182 -1.90 -5.94 -6.87
CA ILE A 182 -1.95 -4.52 -7.23
C ILE A 182 -3.19 -3.93 -6.55
N ILE A 183 -2.99 -2.99 -5.62
CA ILE A 183 -4.07 -2.40 -4.83
C ILE A 183 -4.27 -0.96 -5.33
N ALA A 184 -5.12 -0.80 -6.36
CA ALA A 184 -5.24 0.45 -7.11
C ALA A 184 -6.22 1.43 -6.47
N GLY A 185 -5.73 2.20 -5.49
CA GLY A 185 -6.44 3.30 -4.83
C GLY A 185 -5.86 4.67 -5.20
N THR A 186 -5.84 5.60 -4.22
CA THR A 186 -5.18 6.91 -4.37
C THR A 186 -3.69 6.76 -4.70
N SER A 187 -3.03 5.84 -4.00
CA SER A 187 -1.75 5.25 -4.41
C SER A 187 -1.94 3.81 -4.87
N THR A 188 -0.92 3.23 -5.51
CA THR A 188 -0.99 1.84 -5.97
C THR A 188 0.25 1.06 -5.52
N PRO A 189 0.22 0.46 -4.32
CA PRO A 189 1.23 -0.52 -3.92
C PRO A 189 1.14 -1.78 -4.78
N VAL A 190 2.31 -2.32 -5.08
CA VAL A 190 2.55 -3.61 -5.73
C VAL A 190 3.22 -4.52 -4.71
N MET A 191 2.50 -5.56 -4.32
CA MET A 191 2.84 -6.43 -3.20
C MET A 191 3.16 -7.82 -3.71
N LEU A 192 4.43 -8.21 -3.71
CA LEU A 192 4.87 -9.53 -4.17
C LEU A 192 5.12 -10.48 -2.98
N THR A 193 4.46 -11.62 -3.02
CA THR A 193 4.46 -12.62 -1.93
C THR A 193 5.62 -13.59 -2.05
N PHE A 194 6.25 -13.91 -0.91
CA PHE A 194 7.40 -14.82 -0.82
C PHE A 194 7.33 -15.80 0.35
N SER A 195 8.01 -16.93 0.19
CA SER A 195 8.13 -17.95 1.23
C SER A 195 9.21 -17.67 2.28
N LYS A 196 10.07 -16.67 2.04
CA LYS A 196 11.16 -16.25 2.93
C LYS A 196 11.34 -14.72 2.87
N PRO A 197 11.86 -14.09 3.94
CA PRO A 197 12.14 -12.66 3.92
C PRO A 197 13.33 -12.37 2.99
N VAL A 198 13.08 -11.56 1.97
CA VAL A 198 14.08 -11.01 1.03
C VAL A 198 14.34 -9.56 1.42
N ILE A 199 15.59 -9.11 1.45
CA ILE A 199 15.96 -7.72 1.74
C ILE A 199 16.78 -7.19 0.56
N ASP A 200 16.37 -6.06 -0.01
CA ASP A 200 17.07 -5.41 -1.12
C ASP A 200 18.34 -4.72 -0.62
N GLN A 201 19.52 -5.16 -1.06
CA GLN A 201 20.78 -4.59 -0.57
C GLN A 201 20.93 -3.10 -0.90
N GLU A 202 20.25 -2.62 -1.95
CA GLU A 202 20.24 -1.23 -2.36
C GLU A 202 19.21 -0.39 -1.59
N ARG A 203 18.42 -0.98 -0.69
CA ARG A 203 17.41 -0.30 0.14
C ARG A 203 16.32 0.41 -0.64
N ARG A 204 15.99 -0.02 -1.86
CA ARG A 204 15.06 0.67 -2.76
C ARG A 204 13.59 0.42 -2.39
N ILE A 205 13.29 -0.73 -1.79
CA ILE A 205 11.92 -1.21 -1.47
C ILE A 205 11.74 -1.58 0.00
N TRP A 206 10.49 -1.81 0.40
CA TRP A 206 10.14 -2.33 1.72
C TRP A 206 9.94 -3.83 1.73
N THR A 207 10.28 -4.45 2.87
CA THR A 207 9.95 -5.84 3.17
C THR A 207 9.18 -5.91 4.47
N SER A 208 8.04 -6.60 4.46
CA SER A 208 7.19 -6.75 5.64
C SER A 208 6.67 -8.18 5.78
N CYS A 209 6.12 -8.49 6.95
CA CYS A 209 5.37 -9.73 7.13
C CYS A 209 4.08 -9.69 6.33
N HIS A 210 3.70 -10.82 5.75
CA HIS A 210 2.33 -11.04 5.28
C HIS A 210 1.42 -11.33 6.50
N VAL A 211 0.12 -11.12 6.35
CA VAL A 211 -0.91 -11.60 7.30
C VAL A 211 -0.97 -13.14 7.43
N LEU A 212 -0.30 -13.86 6.52
CA LEU A 212 -0.10 -15.30 6.61
C LEU A 212 1.22 -15.54 7.36
N GLU A 213 1.21 -16.50 8.29
CA GLU A 213 2.30 -16.72 9.25
C GLU A 213 3.65 -17.09 8.63
N ASP A 214 3.65 -17.71 7.46
CA ASP A 214 4.82 -18.27 6.79
C ASP A 214 5.10 -17.56 5.44
N ARG A 215 4.65 -16.31 5.33
CA ARG A 215 4.83 -15.48 4.13
C ARG A 215 5.34 -14.09 4.45
N TRP A 216 6.06 -13.53 3.49
CA TRP A 216 6.56 -12.15 3.50
C TRP A 216 6.12 -11.44 2.24
N VAL A 217 6.24 -10.12 2.28
CA VAL A 217 5.85 -9.26 1.17
C VAL A 217 7.02 -8.34 0.86
N LEU A 218 7.46 -8.36 -0.41
CA LEU A 218 8.20 -7.25 -0.98
C LEU A 218 7.19 -6.24 -1.52
N GLU A 219 7.38 -4.98 -1.16
CA GLU A 219 6.49 -3.91 -1.54
C GLU A 219 7.24 -2.84 -2.31
N ALA A 220 6.77 -2.64 -3.53
CA ALA A 220 7.02 -1.43 -4.29
C ALA A 220 5.73 -0.58 -4.31
N ASN A 221 5.84 0.72 -4.54
CA ASN A 221 4.67 1.59 -4.61
C ASN A 221 4.80 2.54 -5.79
N ALA A 222 3.82 2.49 -6.69
CA ALA A 222 3.73 3.41 -7.81
C ALA A 222 3.32 4.82 -7.39
N GLN A 223 3.28 5.14 -6.09
CA GLN A 223 2.91 6.44 -5.53
C GLN A 223 1.56 6.93 -6.07
N ILE A 224 1.45 8.22 -6.35
CA ILE A 224 0.21 8.91 -6.71
C ILE A 224 -0.26 8.39 -8.07
N THR A 225 -1.40 7.69 -8.08
CA THR A 225 -1.98 7.04 -9.27
C THR A 225 -3.43 7.47 -9.43
N GLY A 226 -4.32 7.02 -8.53
CA GLY A 226 -5.74 7.36 -8.55
C GLY A 226 -6.02 8.86 -8.49
N LEU A 227 -5.20 9.62 -7.75
CA LEU A 227 -5.36 11.08 -7.67
C LEU A 227 -5.16 11.78 -9.02
N ASN A 228 -4.29 11.27 -9.90
CA ASN A 228 -4.09 11.86 -11.23
C ASN A 228 -5.29 11.58 -12.15
N TYR A 229 -5.91 10.41 -11.97
CA TYR A 229 -7.14 10.07 -12.68
C TYR A 229 -8.32 10.91 -12.17
N GLU A 230 -8.42 11.12 -10.85
CA GLU A 230 -9.38 12.04 -10.22
C GLU A 230 -9.17 13.49 -10.66
N TRP A 231 -7.93 13.96 -10.76
CA TRP A 231 -7.60 15.29 -11.26
C TRP A 231 -8.08 15.50 -12.70
N MET A 232 -7.84 14.53 -13.59
CA MET A 232 -8.38 14.58 -14.96
C MET A 232 -9.91 14.56 -14.97
N LYS A 233 -10.53 13.76 -14.10
CA LYS A 233 -11.99 13.73 -13.90
C LYS A 233 -12.51 15.11 -13.47
N ASP A 234 -11.87 15.78 -12.52
CA ASP A 234 -12.28 17.10 -12.04
C ASP A 234 -12.19 18.17 -13.14
N MET A 235 -11.13 18.14 -13.97
CA MET A 235 -11.02 19.05 -15.11
C MET A 235 -12.15 18.86 -16.14
N ILE A 236 -12.49 17.61 -16.46
CA ILE A 236 -13.57 17.30 -17.40
C ILE A 236 -14.92 17.68 -16.78
N LYS A 237 -15.09 17.44 -15.47
CA LYS A 237 -16.29 17.82 -14.71
C LYS A 237 -16.54 19.32 -14.75
N GLU A 238 -15.51 20.12 -14.50
CA GLU A 238 -15.60 21.59 -14.55
C GLU A 238 -16.09 22.06 -15.92
N ALA A 239 -15.60 21.46 -17.00
CA ALA A 239 -16.00 21.80 -18.36
C ALA A 239 -17.39 21.28 -18.75
N ALA A 240 -17.80 20.11 -18.26
CA ALA A 240 -19.01 19.42 -18.70
C ALA A 240 -20.24 19.64 -17.79
N GLY A 241 -20.04 20.02 -16.52
CA GLY A 241 -21.11 20.28 -15.55
C GLY A 241 -21.96 19.05 -15.20
N LYS A 242 -21.36 17.86 -15.16
CA LYS A 242 -22.04 16.57 -14.87
C LYS A 242 -21.59 15.99 -13.53
N GLU A 243 -22.32 14.98 -13.05
CA GLU A 243 -21.96 14.25 -11.84
C GLU A 243 -20.76 13.31 -12.06
N ASP A 244 -20.05 12.96 -10.98
CA ASP A 244 -18.80 12.20 -11.05
C ASP A 244 -18.93 10.88 -11.83
N GLU A 245 -20.03 10.15 -11.61
CA GLU A 245 -20.28 8.86 -12.28
C GLU A 245 -20.38 9.02 -13.81
N GLU A 246 -21.09 10.05 -14.27
CA GLU A 246 -21.21 10.33 -15.71
C GLU A 246 -19.85 10.74 -16.30
N ILE A 247 -19.02 11.45 -15.55
CA ILE A 247 -17.69 11.85 -16.01
C ILE A 247 -16.77 10.63 -16.14
N TYR A 248 -16.81 9.69 -15.20
CA TYR A 248 -16.05 8.43 -15.33
C TYR A 248 -16.49 7.62 -16.56
N GLU A 249 -17.79 7.53 -16.85
CA GLU A 249 -18.27 6.89 -18.09
C GLU A 249 -17.77 7.62 -19.36
N ILE A 250 -17.71 8.95 -19.34
CA ILE A 250 -17.15 9.75 -20.43
C ILE A 250 -15.67 9.45 -20.60
N MET A 251 -14.91 9.42 -19.51
CA MET A 251 -13.48 9.11 -19.51
C MET A 251 -13.21 7.71 -20.06
N GLU A 252 -13.99 6.72 -19.66
CA GLU A 252 -13.90 5.34 -20.17
C GLU A 252 -14.08 5.30 -21.69
N LYS A 253 -15.13 5.95 -22.21
CA LYS A 253 -15.39 6.05 -23.67
C LYS A 253 -14.27 6.80 -24.39
N LEU A 254 -13.76 7.88 -23.81
CA LEU A 254 -12.68 8.68 -24.38
C LEU A 254 -11.38 7.87 -24.47
N ALA A 255 -10.99 7.19 -23.39
CA ALA A 255 -9.79 6.37 -23.34
C ALA A 255 -9.89 5.13 -24.26
N GLY A 256 -11.06 4.51 -24.36
CA GLY A 256 -11.32 3.40 -25.27
C GLY A 256 -11.38 3.79 -26.75
N SER A 257 -11.59 5.08 -27.05
CA SER A 257 -11.71 5.56 -28.44
C SER A 257 -10.37 5.68 -29.17
N VAL A 258 -9.25 5.78 -28.45
CA VAL A 258 -7.88 5.93 -28.96
C VAL A 258 -7.11 4.62 -28.80
N ARG A 259 -6.14 4.36 -29.69
CA ARG A 259 -5.27 3.18 -29.63
C ARG A 259 -3.81 3.61 -29.42
N SER A 260 -3.31 3.39 -28.21
CA SER A 260 -1.90 3.31 -27.77
C SER A 260 -0.98 4.55 -27.92
N ALA A 261 0.08 4.54 -27.09
CA ALA A 261 1.29 5.37 -27.04
C ALA A 261 2.10 5.50 -28.37
N HIS A 262 1.57 5.01 -29.49
CA HIS A 262 2.16 5.07 -30.83
C HIS A 262 1.88 6.37 -31.59
N ASP A 263 0.91 7.17 -31.13
CA ASP A 263 0.58 8.47 -31.73
C ASP A 263 1.57 9.59 -31.32
N GLY A 264 2.70 9.20 -30.71
CA GLY A 264 3.71 10.12 -30.17
C GLY A 264 3.25 10.85 -28.90
N PHE A 265 2.13 10.44 -28.30
CA PHE A 265 1.62 10.98 -27.04
C PHE A 265 2.21 10.22 -25.86
N PHE A 266 2.66 10.95 -24.85
CA PHE A 266 3.28 10.44 -23.65
C PHE A 266 2.80 11.22 -22.43
N ALA A 267 2.56 10.51 -21.33
CA ALA A 267 2.27 11.11 -20.03
C ALA A 267 3.26 10.58 -18.98
N SER A 268 3.78 11.48 -18.16
CA SER A 268 4.49 11.17 -16.92
C SER A 268 3.97 12.13 -15.87
N LEU A 269 3.00 11.68 -15.09
CA LEU A 269 2.29 12.49 -14.12
C LEU A 269 2.00 11.67 -12.87
N GLY A 270 2.87 11.72 -11.87
CA GLY A 270 2.66 11.15 -10.53
C GLY A 270 3.28 9.78 -10.29
N PRO A 271 2.94 8.71 -11.05
CA PRO A 271 3.48 7.39 -10.81
C PRO A 271 4.99 7.28 -10.92
N GLU A 272 5.56 6.46 -10.05
CA GLU A 272 7.02 6.33 -9.89
C GLU A 272 7.47 4.88 -9.83
N ILE A 273 8.73 4.65 -10.17
CA ILE A 273 9.48 3.46 -9.78
C ILE A 273 9.98 3.70 -8.36
N MET A 274 9.63 2.82 -7.43
CA MET A 274 9.99 3.00 -6.03
C MET A 274 11.50 2.88 -5.84
N ASP A 275 12.08 3.93 -5.26
CA ASP A 275 13.46 3.94 -4.77
C ASP A 275 13.52 4.83 -3.52
N LEU A 276 13.62 4.21 -2.35
CA LEU A 276 13.66 4.90 -1.07
C LEU A 276 14.94 5.72 -0.85
N ASN A 277 15.94 5.63 -1.74
CA ASN A 277 17.10 6.52 -1.72
C ASN A 277 16.90 7.77 -2.59
N ARG A 278 15.90 7.77 -3.49
CA ARG A 278 15.56 8.88 -4.40
C ARG A 278 14.18 9.47 -4.09
N ILE A 279 13.88 9.69 -2.81
CA ILE A 279 12.63 10.31 -2.37
C ILE A 279 12.65 11.79 -2.79
N SER A 280 11.76 12.17 -3.72
CA SER A 280 11.58 13.55 -4.16
C SER A 280 10.13 13.99 -3.97
N THR A 281 9.93 15.22 -3.49
CA THR A 281 8.60 15.81 -3.26
C THR A 281 8.15 16.72 -4.40
N LEU A 282 9.03 16.99 -5.38
CA LEU A 282 8.78 17.93 -6.46
C LEU A 282 9.21 17.28 -7.78
N ARG A 283 8.28 16.60 -8.44
CA ARG A 283 8.47 16.10 -9.81
C ARG A 283 7.48 16.77 -10.76
N PRO A 284 7.92 17.25 -11.93
CA PRO A 284 7.01 17.89 -12.88
C PRO A 284 6.10 16.86 -13.54
N GLY A 285 4.81 17.19 -13.64
CA GLY A 285 3.87 16.46 -14.49
C GLY A 285 4.01 16.87 -15.95
N ILE A 286 4.21 15.92 -16.87
CA ILE A 286 4.47 16.18 -18.28
C ILE A 286 3.51 15.41 -19.17
N PHE A 287 2.90 16.13 -20.12
CA PHE A 287 2.35 15.55 -21.34
C PHE A 287 3.22 15.95 -22.51
N LEU A 288 3.77 14.97 -23.22
CA LEU A 288 4.62 15.17 -24.39
C LEU A 288 3.87 14.64 -25.62
N PHE A 289 3.70 15.48 -26.63
CA PHE A 289 3.03 15.10 -27.87
C PHE A 289 3.57 15.92 -29.06
N PRO A 290 3.42 15.43 -30.30
CA PRO A 290 3.87 16.16 -31.48
C PRO A 290 3.16 17.51 -31.57
N GLN A 291 3.93 18.58 -31.81
CA GLN A 291 3.35 19.90 -32.01
C GLN A 291 2.40 19.85 -33.22
N PRO A 292 1.18 20.41 -33.11
CA PRO A 292 0.28 20.56 -34.26
C PRO A 292 0.83 21.62 -35.22
N ASN A 293 1.74 21.22 -36.11
CA ASN A 293 2.48 22.12 -36.98
C ASN A 293 2.01 22.10 -38.45
N HIS A 294 1.17 21.14 -38.86
CA HIS A 294 0.56 21.12 -40.19
C HIS A 294 -0.80 20.39 -40.19
N PRO A 295 -1.85 20.90 -40.87
CA PRO A 295 -3.22 20.32 -40.86
C PRO A 295 -3.32 18.85 -41.30
N ALA A 296 -2.32 18.37 -42.06
CA ALA A 296 -2.22 16.98 -42.53
C ALA A 296 -1.31 16.08 -41.67
N SER A 297 -0.50 16.64 -40.76
CA SER A 297 0.37 15.90 -39.83
C SER A 297 -0.07 16.02 -38.37
N THR A 298 -1.17 16.72 -38.08
CA THR A 298 -1.83 16.67 -36.78
C THR A 298 -2.29 15.23 -36.55
N ALA A 299 -1.48 14.43 -35.86
CA ALA A 299 -2.01 13.39 -35.00
C ALA A 299 -3.13 14.08 -34.21
N LYS A 300 -4.37 13.63 -34.36
CA LYS A 300 -5.55 14.31 -33.78
C LYS A 300 -5.55 14.06 -32.28
N ILE A 301 -4.59 14.64 -31.56
CA ILE A 301 -4.48 14.59 -30.12
C ILE A 301 -5.76 15.22 -29.57
N ARG A 302 -6.67 14.33 -29.18
CA ARG A 302 -7.95 14.62 -28.51
C ARG A 302 -7.85 14.28 -27.03
N LEU A 303 -8.83 14.74 -26.26
CA LEU A 303 -8.95 14.47 -24.82
C LEU A 303 -8.78 12.99 -24.45
N GLY A 304 -9.23 12.06 -25.31
CA GLY A 304 -9.00 10.62 -25.12
C GLY A 304 -7.53 10.19 -24.98
N HIS A 305 -6.58 10.88 -25.61
CA HIS A 305 -5.15 10.59 -25.44
C HIS A 305 -4.65 10.99 -24.05
N PHE A 306 -5.16 12.10 -23.50
CA PHE A 306 -4.79 12.52 -22.14
C PHE A 306 -5.31 11.54 -21.10
N VAL A 307 -6.57 11.11 -21.23
CA VAL A 307 -7.15 10.12 -20.31
C VAL A 307 -6.43 8.78 -20.45
N ARG A 308 -6.27 8.26 -21.68
CA ARG A 308 -5.57 6.98 -21.90
C ARG A 308 -4.10 7.04 -21.49
N GLY A 309 -3.42 8.14 -21.79
CA GLY A 309 -2.00 8.33 -21.44
C GLY A 309 -1.77 8.29 -19.93
N ILE A 310 -2.70 8.80 -19.11
CA ILE A 310 -2.64 8.63 -17.65
C ILE A 310 -2.74 7.14 -17.26
N LEU A 311 -3.68 6.39 -17.86
CA LEU A 311 -3.85 4.96 -17.60
C LEU A 311 -2.63 4.12 -18.06
N GLU A 312 -2.04 4.46 -19.19
CA GLU A 312 -0.81 3.85 -19.71
C GLU A 312 0.39 4.19 -18.82
N ASN A 313 0.53 5.45 -18.40
CA ASN A 313 1.56 5.90 -17.45
C ASN A 313 1.49 5.12 -16.12
N ILE A 314 0.29 4.97 -15.55
CA ILE A 314 0.08 4.14 -14.35
C ILE A 314 0.52 2.70 -14.62
N SER A 315 0.10 2.11 -15.74
CA SER A 315 0.42 0.71 -16.08
C SER A 315 1.91 0.48 -16.32
N PHE A 316 2.61 1.43 -16.95
CA PHE A 316 4.06 1.38 -17.14
C PHE A 316 4.82 1.48 -15.81
N ALA A 317 4.42 2.38 -14.92
CA ALA A 317 5.01 2.44 -13.59
C ALA A 317 4.79 1.13 -12.81
N LEU A 318 3.61 0.53 -12.91
CA LEU A 318 3.33 -0.77 -12.28
C LEU A 318 4.20 -1.89 -12.86
N ARG A 319 4.37 -1.94 -14.19
CA ARG A 319 5.30 -2.88 -14.83
C ARG A 319 6.72 -2.69 -14.32
N ALA A 320 7.22 -1.46 -14.29
CA ALA A 320 8.58 -1.18 -13.84
C ALA A 320 8.80 -1.56 -12.37
N ASN A 321 7.81 -1.34 -11.50
CA ASN A 321 7.87 -1.80 -10.12
C ASN A 321 7.79 -3.33 -10.00
N ILE A 322 7.02 -4.01 -10.84
CA ILE A 322 7.03 -5.48 -10.90
C ILE A 322 8.41 -5.99 -11.35
N ASP A 323 8.98 -5.41 -12.39
CA ASP A 323 10.31 -5.77 -12.89
C ASP A 323 11.38 -5.59 -11.78
N LEU A 324 11.30 -4.50 -11.00
CA LEU A 324 12.16 -4.25 -9.84
C LEU A 324 11.98 -5.33 -8.75
N LEU A 325 10.74 -5.72 -8.45
CA LEU A 325 10.47 -6.76 -7.46
C LEU A 325 10.95 -8.15 -7.91
N GLU A 326 10.81 -8.47 -9.21
CA GLU A 326 11.36 -9.70 -9.79
C GLU A 326 12.91 -9.70 -9.77
N GLU A 327 13.55 -8.55 -10.05
CA GLU A 327 15.00 -8.39 -9.95
C GLU A 327 15.50 -8.67 -8.52
N ILE A 328 14.90 -8.03 -7.52
CA ILE A 328 15.32 -8.11 -6.12
C ILE A 328 15.13 -9.51 -5.55
N SER A 329 14.01 -10.15 -5.92
CA SER A 329 13.68 -11.47 -5.40
C SER A 329 14.34 -12.63 -6.13
N GLY A 330 14.71 -12.43 -7.40
CA GLY A 330 15.12 -13.50 -8.29
C GLY A 330 13.97 -14.43 -8.73
N GLU A 331 12.72 -14.10 -8.37
CA GLU A 331 11.54 -14.89 -8.71
C GLU A 331 10.70 -14.19 -9.75
N LYS A 332 10.03 -14.98 -10.59
CA LYS A 332 9.05 -14.46 -11.52
C LYS A 332 7.67 -14.41 -10.88
N VAL A 333 6.96 -13.31 -11.14
CA VAL A 333 5.53 -13.20 -10.85
C VAL A 333 4.80 -14.36 -11.54
N LYS A 334 3.88 -15.01 -10.84
CA LYS A 334 3.09 -16.13 -11.38
C LYS A 334 1.64 -15.73 -11.60
N LYS A 335 1.13 -14.87 -10.73
CA LYS A 335 -0.27 -14.50 -10.65
C LYS A 335 -0.38 -13.04 -10.23
N VAL A 336 -1.27 -12.29 -10.87
CA VAL A 336 -1.51 -10.87 -10.55
C VAL A 336 -2.97 -10.70 -10.15
N GLY A 337 -3.22 -10.47 -8.86
CA GLY A 337 -4.52 -10.09 -8.35
C GLY A 337 -4.66 -8.57 -8.28
N VAL A 338 -5.77 -8.01 -8.75
CA VAL A 338 -6.01 -6.56 -8.77
C VAL A 338 -7.28 -6.22 -8.01
N THR A 339 -7.19 -5.25 -7.12
CA THR A 339 -8.30 -4.71 -6.32
C THR A 339 -8.21 -3.18 -6.25
N GLY A 340 -9.23 -2.51 -5.72
CA GLY A 340 -9.27 -1.07 -5.53
C GLY A 340 -10.13 -0.32 -6.56
N GLY A 341 -10.30 0.99 -6.37
CA GLY A 341 -11.25 1.81 -7.12
C GLY A 341 -10.98 1.90 -8.63
N LEU A 342 -9.71 1.84 -9.06
CA LEU A 342 -9.35 1.96 -10.49
C LEU A 342 -9.79 0.73 -11.32
N THR A 343 -10.08 -0.40 -10.67
CA THR A 343 -10.64 -1.61 -11.31
C THR A 343 -12.00 -1.39 -11.98
N ARG A 344 -12.66 -0.25 -11.73
CA ARG A 344 -13.89 0.15 -12.43
C ARG A 344 -13.68 0.47 -13.91
N SER A 345 -12.44 0.79 -14.32
CA SER A 345 -12.10 1.04 -15.72
C SER A 345 -11.67 -0.26 -16.39
N ASN A 346 -12.54 -0.79 -17.25
CA ASN A 346 -12.23 -1.96 -18.06
C ASN A 346 -11.11 -1.63 -19.05
N VAL A 347 -11.09 -0.40 -19.58
CA VAL A 347 -10.01 0.08 -20.44
C VAL A 347 -8.66 0.02 -19.72
N TRP A 348 -8.60 0.42 -18.44
CA TRP A 348 -7.36 0.30 -17.68
C TRP A 348 -6.95 -1.15 -17.43
N LEU A 349 -7.88 -2.03 -17.07
CA LEU A 349 -7.58 -3.45 -16.86
C LEU A 349 -7.04 -4.11 -18.13
N GLU A 350 -7.61 -3.80 -19.30
CA GLU A 350 -7.10 -4.26 -20.58
C GLU A 350 -5.68 -3.73 -20.84
N ILE A 351 -5.45 -2.42 -20.67
CA ILE A 351 -4.11 -1.80 -20.81
C ILE A 351 -3.11 -2.45 -19.87
N LEU A 352 -3.45 -2.63 -18.60
CA LEU A 352 -2.56 -3.20 -17.59
C LEU A 352 -2.19 -4.64 -17.95
N SER A 353 -3.17 -5.47 -18.34
CA SER A 353 -2.90 -6.86 -18.75
C SER A 353 -1.96 -6.92 -19.95
N ASP A 354 -2.16 -6.05 -20.94
CA ASP A 354 -1.31 -5.96 -22.13
C ASP A 354 0.09 -5.48 -21.79
N VAL A 355 0.21 -4.40 -21.02
CA VAL A 355 1.49 -3.83 -20.58
C VAL A 355 2.31 -4.84 -19.79
N LEU A 356 1.68 -5.56 -18.84
CA LEU A 356 2.34 -6.60 -18.05
C LEU A 356 2.63 -7.88 -18.84
N GLY A 357 1.93 -8.10 -19.95
CA GLY A 357 1.99 -9.33 -20.73
C GLY A 357 1.46 -10.56 -19.99
N ARG A 358 0.54 -10.37 -19.05
CA ARG A 358 0.08 -11.40 -18.10
C ARG A 358 -1.41 -11.25 -17.81
N GLY A 359 -2.07 -12.38 -17.55
CA GLY A 359 -3.45 -12.39 -17.08
C GLY A 359 -3.60 -11.75 -15.71
N LEU A 360 -4.70 -11.02 -15.51
CA LEU A 360 -5.10 -10.41 -14.25
C LEU A 360 -6.28 -11.17 -13.66
N MET A 361 -6.26 -11.43 -12.36
CA MET A 361 -7.48 -11.77 -11.62
C MET A 361 -7.98 -10.50 -10.95
N VAL A 362 -9.14 -10.02 -11.38
CA VAL A 362 -9.76 -8.81 -10.85
C VAL A 362 -10.81 -9.26 -9.85
N THR A 363 -10.68 -8.87 -8.59
CA THR A 363 -11.71 -9.19 -7.60
C THR A 363 -12.95 -8.31 -7.81
N ASP A 364 -14.14 -8.88 -7.59
CA ASP A 364 -15.39 -8.11 -7.54
C ASP A 364 -15.50 -7.22 -6.28
N VAL A 365 -14.60 -7.43 -5.33
CA VAL A 365 -14.46 -6.67 -4.10
C VAL A 365 -13.69 -5.38 -4.35
N ARG A 366 -14.39 -4.26 -4.25
CA ARG A 366 -13.81 -2.92 -4.46
C ARG A 366 -12.95 -2.44 -3.30
N ASP A 367 -13.36 -2.75 -2.07
CA ASP A 367 -12.61 -2.44 -0.85
C ASP A 367 -11.95 -3.72 -0.32
N GLY A 368 -10.81 -4.06 -0.91
CA GLY A 368 -10.04 -5.24 -0.54
C GLY A 368 -9.64 -5.27 0.93
N THR A 369 -9.36 -4.10 1.52
CA THR A 369 -8.96 -3.97 2.93
C THR A 369 -10.09 -4.33 3.87
N ALA A 370 -11.28 -3.75 3.66
CA ALA A 370 -12.46 -4.06 4.45
C ALA A 370 -12.86 -5.53 4.29
N PHE A 371 -12.74 -6.08 3.08
CA PHE A 371 -13.04 -7.48 2.82
C PHE A 371 -12.04 -8.43 3.46
N GLY A 372 -10.75 -8.07 3.51
CA GLY A 372 -9.77 -8.77 4.33
C GLY A 372 -10.22 -8.86 5.79
N CYS A 373 -10.79 -7.79 6.35
CA CYS A 373 -11.34 -7.80 7.71
C CYS A 373 -12.58 -8.71 7.86
N ILE A 374 -13.37 -8.88 6.79
CA ILE A 374 -14.46 -9.85 6.76
C ILE A 374 -13.88 -11.27 6.82
N ILE A 375 -12.86 -11.56 6.01
CA ILE A 375 -12.16 -12.86 5.99
C ILE A 375 -11.59 -13.19 7.37
N SER A 376 -10.83 -12.28 8.00
CA SER A 376 -10.29 -12.50 9.34
C SER A 376 -11.41 -12.65 10.38
N GLY A 377 -12.44 -11.81 10.31
CA GLY A 377 -13.60 -11.88 11.19
C GLY A 377 -14.35 -13.22 11.08
N ALA A 378 -14.48 -13.78 9.89
CA ALA A 378 -15.13 -15.07 9.66
C ALA A 378 -14.31 -16.23 10.23
N VAL A 379 -12.97 -16.18 10.10
CA VAL A 379 -12.06 -17.14 10.75
C VAL A 379 -12.17 -17.04 12.28
N GLY A 380 -12.08 -15.84 12.85
CA GLY A 380 -12.20 -15.65 14.30
C GLY A 380 -13.59 -15.99 14.85
N ALA A 381 -14.63 -15.93 14.03
CA ALA A 381 -15.97 -16.40 14.36
C ALA A 381 -16.13 -17.94 14.27
N GLY A 382 -15.10 -18.66 13.83
CA GLY A 382 -15.11 -20.12 13.66
C GLY A 382 -15.87 -20.60 12.43
N MET A 383 -16.21 -19.73 11.49
CA MET A 383 -16.87 -20.11 10.24
C MET A 383 -15.93 -20.82 9.27
N TYR A 384 -14.64 -20.47 9.34
CA TYR A 384 -13.58 -21.05 8.52
C TYR A 384 -12.37 -21.41 9.38
N ARG A 385 -11.61 -22.41 8.95
CA ARG A 385 -10.42 -22.90 9.68
C ARG A 385 -9.24 -21.94 9.60
N ASN A 386 -9.07 -21.25 8.48
CA ASN A 386 -7.91 -20.38 8.22
C ASN A 386 -8.25 -19.31 7.17
N LEU A 387 -7.38 -18.30 7.05
CA LEU A 387 -7.56 -17.15 6.16
C LEU A 387 -7.65 -17.55 4.69
N ARG A 388 -6.79 -18.48 4.23
CA ARG A 388 -6.78 -18.96 2.84
C ARG A 388 -8.13 -19.56 2.46
N GLY A 389 -8.62 -20.53 3.23
CA GLY A 389 -9.89 -21.20 2.93
C GLY A 389 -11.10 -20.28 3.01
N ALA A 390 -11.08 -19.29 3.90
CA ALA A 390 -12.12 -18.24 3.93
C ALA A 390 -12.07 -17.36 2.68
N ALA A 391 -10.87 -16.93 2.26
CA ALA A 391 -10.70 -16.10 1.09
C ALA A 391 -11.07 -16.83 -0.21
N GLU A 392 -10.62 -18.07 -0.39
CA GLU A 392 -10.93 -18.90 -1.58
C GLU A 392 -12.44 -19.17 -1.74
N ASP A 393 -13.20 -19.21 -0.64
CA ASP A 393 -14.66 -19.41 -0.67
C ASP A 393 -15.44 -18.10 -0.86
N LEU A 394 -14.96 -17.00 -0.28
CA LEU A 394 -15.68 -15.72 -0.25
C LEU A 394 -15.36 -14.78 -1.42
N VAL A 395 -14.15 -14.86 -1.98
CA VAL A 395 -13.70 -13.95 -3.06
C VAL A 395 -14.17 -14.47 -4.40
N THR A 396 -14.81 -13.59 -5.19
CA THR A 396 -15.06 -13.84 -6.61
C THR A 396 -14.05 -13.07 -7.47
N VAL A 397 -13.59 -13.68 -8.55
CA VAL A 397 -12.64 -13.08 -9.49
C VAL A 397 -13.10 -13.19 -10.93
N GLU A 398 -12.83 -12.14 -11.71
CA GLU A 398 -12.90 -12.12 -13.17
C GLU A 398 -11.47 -12.16 -13.74
N ASN A 399 -11.24 -12.97 -14.77
CA ASN A 399 -9.92 -13.06 -15.41
C ASN A 399 -9.87 -12.18 -16.67
N ILE A 400 -8.88 -11.30 -16.74
CA ILE A 400 -8.58 -10.46 -17.89
C ILE A 400 -7.27 -10.92 -18.50
N GLU A 401 -7.32 -11.45 -19.72
CA GLU A 401 -6.13 -11.93 -20.44
C GLU A 401 -5.58 -10.85 -21.38
N PRO A 402 -4.24 -10.78 -21.55
CA PRO A 402 -3.62 -9.88 -22.51
C PRO A 402 -4.05 -10.22 -23.93
N ARG A 403 -4.26 -9.18 -24.74
CA ARG A 403 -4.64 -9.27 -26.15
C ARG A 403 -3.52 -8.86 -27.10
N ASP A 404 -2.74 -7.83 -26.75
CA ASP A 404 -1.67 -7.29 -27.62
C ASP A 404 -0.52 -6.66 -26.82
N SER A 405 0.20 -7.48 -26.05
CA SER A 405 1.34 -7.02 -25.24
C SER A 405 2.47 -6.41 -26.07
N LYS A 406 2.66 -6.88 -27.31
CA LYS A 406 3.71 -6.35 -28.21
C LYS A 406 3.46 -4.89 -28.57
N ALA A 407 2.20 -4.46 -28.62
CA ALA A 407 1.86 -3.07 -28.87
C ALA A 407 2.28 -2.12 -27.73
N TYR A 408 2.68 -2.61 -26.57
CA TYR A 408 3.09 -1.76 -25.44
C TYR A 408 4.59 -1.73 -25.18
N GLU A 409 5.37 -2.60 -25.82
CA GLU A 409 6.79 -2.78 -25.53
C GLU A 409 7.61 -1.52 -25.85
N GLU A 410 7.46 -0.97 -27.05
CA GLU A 410 8.16 0.26 -27.45
C GLU A 410 7.72 1.46 -26.58
N GLY A 411 6.43 1.51 -26.23
CA GLY A 411 5.89 2.55 -25.36
C GLY A 411 6.46 2.50 -23.95
N PHE A 412 6.64 1.30 -23.39
CA PHE A 412 7.22 1.08 -22.07
C PHE A 412 8.70 1.50 -22.01
N GLU A 413 9.51 1.05 -22.97
CA GLU A 413 10.94 1.40 -23.02
C GLU A 413 11.12 2.91 -23.15
N ARG A 414 10.36 3.54 -24.05
CA ARG A 414 10.35 4.99 -24.20
C ARG A 414 9.87 5.69 -22.94
N TRP A 415 8.87 5.14 -22.25
CA TRP A 415 8.39 5.69 -20.99
C TRP A 415 9.48 5.69 -19.92
N LYS A 416 10.22 4.58 -19.81
CA LYS A 416 11.33 4.43 -18.86
C LYS A 416 12.44 5.44 -19.13
N GLU A 417 12.82 5.64 -20.40
CA GLU A 417 13.82 6.65 -20.79
C GLU A 417 13.41 8.09 -20.44
N ILE A 418 12.14 8.43 -20.64
CA ILE A 418 11.63 9.77 -20.32
C ILE A 418 11.50 9.94 -18.81
N TYR A 419 11.01 8.92 -18.11
CA TYR A 419 10.89 8.89 -16.66
C TYR A 419 12.24 9.20 -16.00
N GLU A 420 13.32 8.49 -16.34
CA GLU A 420 14.64 8.74 -15.73
C GLU A 420 15.11 10.19 -15.97
N LYS A 421 14.89 10.75 -17.16
CA LYS A 421 15.22 12.15 -17.44
C LYS A 421 14.41 13.13 -16.59
N ILE A 422 13.15 12.82 -16.28
CA ILE A 422 12.29 13.64 -15.44
C ILE A 422 12.69 13.56 -13.97
N VAL A 423 13.11 12.39 -13.49
CA VAL A 423 13.58 12.23 -12.12
C VAL A 423 14.87 13.01 -11.86
N ASP A 424 15.69 13.22 -12.90
CA ASP A 424 16.93 14.00 -12.81
C ASP A 424 16.77 15.52 -13.00
N LEU A 425 15.56 16.01 -13.36
CA LEU A 425 15.24 17.45 -13.47
C LEU A 425 14.94 18.05 -12.10
#